data_AF-A0A957Q6V1-F1
#
_entry.id   AF-A0A957Q6V1-F1
#
_cell.length_a   1.000
_cell.length_b   1.000
_cell.length_c   1.000
_cell.angle_alpha   90.00
_cell.angle_beta   90.00
_cell.angle_gamma   90.00
#
_symmetry.space_group_name_H-M   'P 1'
#
loop_
_entity.id
_entity.type
_entity.pdbx_description
1 polymer ?
#
loop_
_entity_poly.entity_id
_entity_poly.type
_entity_poly.pdbx_seq_one_letter_code
_entity_poly.pdbx_strand_id
1 'polypeptide(L)'
;VVIDRLVQAGKLERPYWLTQRQLKAPTYRTKLPFIVRNNIHKYKTPDSYFALKFSGFTELAHFFFFLDMATESEKMWREKIDAYIQYRQQGHAATYFGSRNFRVLTKTVNQDRLAQMKAWTERSGGDAMFWFTKEQKIDIWQPTTLLEPIWEVATAQGVYPLTVKDGKELRLNDS
;
A
#
# COMPACT_ATOMS: atom_id res chain seq x y z
N VAL A 1 7.26 -6.74 -13.06
CA VAL A 1 8.67 -7.20 -13.20
C VAL A 1 9.23 -7.75 -11.89
N VAL A 2 9.47 -6.94 -10.85
CA VAL A 2 10.08 -7.41 -9.58
C VAL A 2 9.31 -8.59 -8.98
N ILE A 3 8.00 -8.41 -8.78
CA ILE A 3 7.13 -9.46 -8.22
C ILE A 3 7.06 -10.68 -9.14
N ASP A 4 7.02 -10.49 -10.46
CA ASP A 4 7.04 -11.63 -11.40
C ASP A 4 8.32 -12.45 -11.26
N ARG A 5 9.48 -11.80 -11.11
CA ARG A 5 10.77 -12.47 -10.89
C ARG A 5 10.79 -13.24 -9.56
N LEU A 6 10.23 -12.68 -8.49
CA LEU A 6 10.12 -13.38 -7.20
C LEU A 6 9.21 -14.61 -7.27
N VAL A 7 8.12 -14.52 -8.04
CA VAL A 7 7.21 -15.66 -8.28
C VAL A 7 7.91 -16.74 -9.10
N GLN A 8 8.59 -16.36 -10.18
CA GLN A 8 9.37 -17.29 -11.01
C GLN A 8 10.49 -17.98 -10.22
N ALA A 9 11.11 -17.28 -9.27
CA ALA A 9 12.12 -17.81 -8.37
C ALA A 9 11.54 -18.63 -7.18
N GLY A 10 10.22 -18.82 -7.12
CA GLY A 10 9.55 -19.57 -6.04
C GLY A 10 9.64 -18.90 -4.66
N LYS A 11 9.98 -17.60 -4.60
CA LYS A 11 10.13 -16.85 -3.34
C LYS A 11 8.80 -16.29 -2.82
N LEU A 12 7.81 -16.13 -3.70
CA LEU A 12 6.46 -15.66 -3.38
C LEU A 12 5.44 -16.39 -4.24
N GLU A 13 4.23 -16.55 -3.73
CA GLU A 13 3.08 -16.81 -4.58
C GLU A 13 2.29 -15.52 -4.77
N ARG A 14 1.83 -15.28 -5.99
CA ARG A 14 0.97 -14.14 -6.33
C ARG A 14 -0.36 -14.68 -6.89
N PRO A 15 -1.31 -15.03 -6.02
CA PRO A 15 -2.61 -15.51 -6.47
C PRO A 15 -3.43 -14.43 -7.18
N TYR A 16 -3.14 -13.15 -6.96
CA TYR A 16 -3.96 -12.06 -7.48
C TYR A 16 -3.16 -10.81 -7.84
N TRP A 17 -3.49 -10.21 -9.00
CA TRP A 17 -2.92 -8.96 -9.47
C TRP A 17 -3.89 -8.19 -10.37
N LEU A 18 -4.19 -6.95 -9.99
CA LEU A 18 -4.95 -6.00 -10.80
C LEU A 18 -4.08 -4.79 -11.14
N THR A 19 -4.01 -4.49 -12.42
CA THR A 19 -3.43 -3.25 -12.94
C THR A 19 -4.39 -2.08 -12.73
N GLN A 20 -3.87 -0.85 -12.78
CA GLN A 20 -4.71 0.36 -12.77
C GLN A 20 -5.83 0.32 -13.83
N ARG A 21 -5.53 -0.21 -15.03
CA ARG A 21 -6.52 -0.34 -16.11
C ARG A 21 -7.70 -1.22 -15.68
N GLN A 22 -7.42 -2.37 -15.06
CA GLN A 22 -8.46 -3.27 -14.55
C GLN A 22 -9.23 -2.61 -13.40
N LEU A 23 -8.55 -1.89 -12.52
CA LEU A 23 -9.17 -1.18 -11.40
C LEU A 23 -10.09 -0.03 -11.83
N LYS A 24 -9.78 0.63 -12.95
CA LYS A 24 -10.63 1.67 -13.54
C LYS A 24 -11.86 1.11 -14.27
N ALA A 25 -11.87 -0.18 -14.60
CA ALA A 25 -13.00 -0.80 -15.28
C ALA A 25 -14.25 -0.84 -14.37
N PRO A 26 -15.47 -0.79 -14.94
CA PRO A 26 -16.72 -0.78 -14.17
C PRO A 26 -16.81 -1.90 -13.12
N THR A 27 -16.26 -3.08 -13.43
CA THR A 27 -16.22 -4.26 -12.56
C THR A 27 -15.55 -4.03 -11.20
N TYR A 28 -14.54 -3.15 -11.15
CA TYR A 28 -13.75 -2.88 -9.95
C TYR A 28 -13.87 -1.45 -9.44
N ARG A 29 -14.16 -0.48 -10.32
CA ARG A 29 -14.18 0.93 -9.96
C ARG A 29 -15.07 1.21 -8.75
N THR A 30 -16.27 0.64 -8.71
CA THR A 30 -17.24 0.83 -7.63
C THR A 30 -16.88 0.11 -6.33
N LYS A 31 -15.85 -0.74 -6.36
CA LYS A 31 -15.33 -1.49 -5.21
C LYS A 31 -14.13 -0.80 -4.54
N LEU A 32 -13.65 0.30 -5.11
CA LEU A 32 -12.47 1.02 -4.62
C LEU A 32 -12.83 2.00 -3.50
N PRO A 33 -11.84 2.39 -2.67
CA PRO A 33 -12.00 3.50 -1.73
C PRO A 33 -12.43 4.78 -2.45
N PHE A 34 -13.29 5.57 -1.81
CA PHE A 34 -13.76 6.84 -2.34
C PHE A 34 -14.00 7.83 -1.21
N ILE A 35 -14.10 9.11 -1.58
CA ILE A 35 -14.74 10.13 -0.76
C ILE A 35 -16.01 10.61 -1.46
N VAL A 36 -16.97 11.14 -0.69
CA VAL A 36 -18.15 11.81 -1.23
C VAL A 36 -17.96 13.31 -1.13
N ARG A 37 -18.15 14.02 -2.25
CA ARG A 37 -18.13 15.49 -2.27
C ARG A 37 -19.23 15.99 -3.19
N ASN A 38 -20.10 16.86 -2.67
CA ASN A 38 -21.26 17.38 -3.40
C ASN A 38 -22.12 16.24 -4.00
N ASN A 39 -22.36 15.18 -3.24
CA ASN A 39 -23.06 13.96 -3.67
C ASN A 39 -22.40 13.19 -4.82
N ILE A 40 -21.13 13.46 -5.15
CA ILE A 40 -20.35 12.74 -6.16
C ILE A 40 -19.33 11.83 -5.48
N HIS A 41 -19.29 10.56 -5.88
CA HIS A 41 -18.26 9.61 -5.46
C HIS A 41 -16.96 9.86 -6.23
N LYS A 42 -15.90 10.24 -5.51
CA LYS A 42 -14.55 10.41 -6.05
C LYS A 42 -13.66 9.23 -5.60
N TYR A 43 -13.61 8.21 -6.44
CA TYR A 43 -12.78 7.02 -6.22
C TYR A 43 -11.29 7.33 -6.21
N LYS A 44 -10.56 6.68 -5.29
CA LYS A 44 -9.13 6.81 -5.04
C LYS A 44 -8.40 5.59 -5.56
N THR A 45 -8.31 5.54 -6.88
CA THR A 45 -7.75 4.40 -7.62
C THR A 45 -6.23 4.30 -7.44
N PRO A 46 -5.70 3.17 -6.96
CA PRO A 46 -4.26 2.92 -6.91
C PRO A 46 -3.73 2.57 -8.31
N ASP A 47 -2.41 2.54 -8.46
CA ASP A 47 -1.74 2.09 -9.70
C ASP A 47 -1.74 0.57 -9.84
N SER A 48 -1.81 -0.15 -8.74
CA SER A 48 -2.17 -1.57 -8.75
C SER A 48 -2.79 -2.01 -7.42
N TYR A 49 -3.40 -3.19 -7.47
CA TYR A 49 -3.79 -3.94 -6.30
C TYR A 49 -3.31 -5.38 -6.45
N PHE A 50 -2.76 -5.96 -5.41
CA PHE A 50 -2.27 -7.34 -5.47
C PHE A 50 -2.29 -8.02 -4.10
N ALA A 51 -2.32 -9.34 -4.13
CA ALA A 51 -2.19 -10.18 -2.95
C ALA A 51 -0.96 -11.09 -3.10
N LEU A 52 -0.18 -11.20 -2.03
CA LEU A 52 1.00 -12.06 -1.96
C LEU A 52 0.83 -13.09 -0.86
N LYS A 53 1.29 -14.31 -1.11
CA LYS A 53 1.51 -15.30 -0.05
C LYS A 53 3.00 -15.37 0.24
N PHE A 54 3.36 -15.01 1.47
CA PHE A 54 4.72 -15.14 1.97
C PHE A 54 4.94 -16.54 2.57
N SER A 55 6.19 -17.01 2.57
CA SER A 55 6.53 -18.24 3.28
C SER A 55 6.19 -18.13 4.76
N GLY A 56 5.56 -19.16 5.33
CA GLY A 56 5.12 -19.19 6.72
C GLY A 56 3.88 -18.33 7.04
N PHE A 57 3.23 -17.73 6.03
CA PHE A 57 1.93 -17.06 6.21
C PHE A 57 0.80 -18.03 5.87
N THR A 58 -0.24 -18.04 6.71
CA THR A 58 -1.46 -18.80 6.45
C THR A 58 -2.43 -18.01 5.56
N GLU A 59 -2.48 -16.70 5.73
CA GLU A 59 -3.33 -15.78 4.97
C GLU A 59 -2.53 -15.02 3.90
N LEU A 60 -3.26 -14.51 2.90
CA LEU A 60 -2.69 -13.60 1.92
C LEU A 60 -2.45 -12.22 2.53
N ALA A 61 -1.36 -11.58 2.13
CA ALA A 61 -1.11 -10.17 2.42
C ALA A 61 -1.61 -9.32 1.24
N HIS A 62 -2.46 -8.34 1.52
CA HIS A 62 -3.16 -7.54 0.52
C HIS A 62 -2.58 -6.12 0.42
N PHE A 63 -2.37 -5.64 -0.80
CA PHE A 63 -1.68 -4.38 -1.06
C PHE A 63 -2.41 -3.53 -2.10
N PHE A 64 -2.68 -2.28 -1.75
CA PHE A 64 -2.98 -1.22 -2.70
C PHE A 64 -1.70 -0.42 -2.94
N PHE A 65 -1.30 -0.21 -4.19
CA PHE A 65 -0.01 0.38 -4.53
C PHE A 65 -0.15 1.68 -5.30
N PHE A 66 0.53 2.73 -4.83
CA PHE A 66 0.65 4.02 -5.48
C PHE A 66 2.09 4.29 -5.93
N LEU A 67 2.21 4.86 -7.13
CA LEU A 67 3.43 5.45 -7.65
C LEU A 67 3.33 6.97 -7.56
N ASP A 68 4.06 7.59 -6.64
CA ASP A 68 4.13 9.04 -6.53
C ASP A 68 5.37 9.57 -7.27
N MET A 69 5.11 10.28 -8.37
CA MET A 69 6.11 10.97 -9.20
C MET A 69 6.33 12.43 -8.76
N ALA A 70 6.08 12.75 -7.48
CA ALA A 70 6.07 14.12 -6.94
C ALA A 70 5.03 15.06 -7.59
N THR A 71 3.96 14.52 -8.18
CA THR A 71 2.89 15.30 -8.82
C THR A 71 1.67 15.51 -7.91
N GLU A 72 1.58 14.77 -6.80
CA GLU A 72 0.43 14.86 -5.91
C GLU A 72 0.56 15.98 -4.88
N SER A 73 -0.46 16.84 -4.81
CA SER A 73 -0.55 17.84 -3.74
C SER A 73 -0.94 17.20 -2.40
N GLU A 74 -0.61 17.87 -1.30
CA GLU A 74 -1.03 17.45 0.05
C GLU A 74 -2.54 17.23 0.15
N LYS A 75 -3.33 18.13 -0.45
CA LYS A 75 -4.79 18.02 -0.46
C LYS A 75 -5.27 16.74 -1.15
N MET A 76 -4.68 16.39 -2.30
CA MET A 76 -5.04 15.17 -3.02
C MET A 76 -4.66 13.92 -2.25
N TRP A 77 -3.49 13.93 -1.60
CA TRP A 77 -3.01 12.82 -0.78
C TRP A 77 -3.88 12.62 0.45
N ARG A 78 -4.23 13.69 1.18
CA ARG A 78 -5.16 13.65 2.31
C ARG A 78 -6.50 13.02 1.93
N GLU A 79 -7.09 13.42 0.81
CA GLU A 79 -8.34 12.81 0.33
C GLU A 79 -8.19 11.29 0.06
N LYS A 80 -6.98 10.79 -0.28
CA LYS A 80 -6.73 9.34 -0.37
C LYS A 80 -6.69 8.72 1.02
N ILE A 81 -5.94 9.32 1.94
CA ILE A 81 -5.82 8.82 3.32
C ILE A 81 -7.21 8.67 3.94
N ASP A 82 -8.05 9.71 3.85
CA ASP A 82 -9.43 9.70 4.34
C ASP A 82 -10.24 8.54 3.73
N ALA A 83 -10.16 8.37 2.41
CA ALA A 83 -10.87 7.30 1.70
C ALA A 83 -10.43 5.91 2.18
N TYR A 84 -9.13 5.67 2.36
CA TYR A 84 -8.61 4.37 2.77
C TYR A 84 -8.89 4.08 4.25
N ILE A 85 -8.84 5.08 5.13
CA ILE A 85 -9.26 4.95 6.53
C ILE A 85 -10.73 4.55 6.61
N GLN A 86 -11.61 5.29 5.92
CA GLN A 86 -13.03 4.99 5.87
C GLN A 86 -13.28 3.59 5.28
N TYR A 87 -12.59 3.23 4.20
CA TYR A 87 -12.73 1.94 3.53
C TYR A 87 -12.36 0.77 4.45
N ARG A 88 -11.32 0.93 5.28
CA ARG A 88 -10.96 -0.05 6.32
C ARG A 88 -12.02 -0.12 7.42
N GLN A 89 -12.45 1.01 7.95
CA GLN A 89 -13.45 1.09 9.03
C GLN A 89 -14.79 0.47 8.63
N GLN A 90 -15.20 0.63 7.37
CA GLN A 90 -16.43 0.04 6.83
C GLN A 90 -16.28 -1.44 6.48
N GLY A 91 -15.09 -2.02 6.61
CA GLY A 91 -14.84 -3.42 6.26
C GLY A 91 -14.96 -3.73 4.76
N HIS A 92 -14.98 -2.71 3.90
CA HIS A 92 -15.19 -2.88 2.46
C HIS A 92 -14.10 -3.71 1.79
N ALA A 93 -12.87 -3.68 2.31
CA ALA A 93 -11.80 -4.56 1.85
C ALA A 93 -12.16 -6.04 2.02
N ALA A 94 -12.83 -6.42 3.12
CA ALA A 94 -13.26 -7.79 3.32
C ALA A 94 -14.35 -8.18 2.32
N THR A 95 -15.32 -7.29 2.11
CA THR A 95 -16.44 -7.49 1.17
C THR A 95 -15.98 -7.65 -0.27
N TYR A 96 -15.07 -6.78 -0.73
CA TYR A 96 -14.73 -6.70 -2.15
C TYR A 96 -13.45 -7.43 -2.54
N PHE A 97 -12.56 -7.64 -1.58
CA PHE A 97 -11.21 -8.16 -1.81
C PHE A 97 -10.86 -9.35 -0.91
N GLY A 98 -11.77 -9.77 -0.02
CA GLY A 98 -11.62 -10.97 0.79
C GLY A 98 -10.68 -10.83 1.99
N SER A 99 -10.25 -9.61 2.34
CA SER A 99 -9.38 -9.39 3.51
C SER A 99 -9.79 -8.18 4.35
N ARG A 100 -9.80 -8.36 5.67
CA ARG A 100 -9.98 -7.27 6.64
C ARG A 100 -8.74 -6.39 6.78
N ASN A 101 -7.57 -6.94 6.46
CA ASN A 101 -6.28 -6.27 6.61
C ASN A 101 -5.65 -6.04 5.24
N PHE A 102 -5.22 -4.81 4.98
CA PHE A 102 -4.46 -4.46 3.79
C PHE A 102 -3.46 -3.37 4.12
N ARG A 103 -2.45 -3.22 3.27
CA ARG A 103 -1.50 -2.11 3.32
C ARG A 103 -1.63 -1.25 2.08
N VAL A 104 -1.41 0.05 2.25
CA VAL A 104 -1.27 1.03 1.19
C VAL A 104 0.21 1.29 1.00
N LEU A 105 0.79 0.68 -0.02
CA LEU A 105 2.19 0.84 -0.39
C LEU A 105 2.35 2.05 -1.31
N THR A 106 3.34 2.89 -1.06
CA THR A 106 3.65 4.06 -1.90
C THR A 106 5.12 4.06 -2.25
N LYS A 107 5.44 4.06 -3.55
CA LYS A 107 6.80 4.28 -4.05
C LYS A 107 6.95 5.74 -4.45
N THR A 108 7.91 6.45 -3.87
CA THR A 108 8.24 7.85 -4.19
C THR A 108 9.54 7.97 -4.99
N VAL A 109 9.78 9.14 -5.57
CA VAL A 109 10.99 9.42 -6.36
C VAL A 109 12.27 9.59 -5.54
N ASN A 110 12.18 10.03 -4.29
CA ASN A 110 13.34 10.28 -3.41
C ASN A 110 12.95 10.31 -1.91
N GLN A 111 13.96 10.48 -1.05
CA GLN A 111 13.80 10.49 0.40
C GLN A 111 12.98 11.70 0.91
N ASP A 112 13.23 12.89 0.36
CA ASP A 112 12.53 14.11 0.82
C ASP A 112 11.02 14.00 0.55
N ARG A 113 10.67 13.47 -0.62
CA ARG A 113 9.28 13.22 -0.99
C ARG A 113 8.66 12.12 -0.14
N LEU A 114 9.41 11.06 0.17
CA LEU A 114 8.96 10.02 1.11
C LEU A 114 8.61 10.64 2.47
N ALA A 115 9.54 11.38 3.05
CA ALA A 115 9.38 12.01 4.36
C ALA A 115 8.17 12.95 4.37
N GLN A 116 8.01 13.75 3.30
CA GLN A 116 6.87 14.63 3.12
C GLN A 116 5.53 13.85 3.07
N MET A 117 5.42 12.80 2.26
CA MET A 117 4.20 12.01 2.16
C MET A 117 3.87 11.26 3.45
N LYS A 118 4.89 10.73 4.14
CA LYS A 118 4.73 10.12 5.46
C LYS A 118 4.18 11.14 6.47
N ALA A 119 4.77 12.34 6.53
CA ALA A 119 4.29 13.41 7.41
C ALA A 119 2.85 13.85 7.09
N TRP A 120 2.49 13.98 5.81
CA TRP A 120 1.11 14.26 5.40
C TRP A 120 0.13 13.18 5.83
N THR A 121 0.57 11.93 5.77
CA THR A 121 -0.20 10.75 6.20
C THR A 121 -0.48 10.79 7.69
N GLU A 122 0.55 10.98 8.50
CA GLU A 122 0.44 11.02 9.95
C GLU A 122 -0.41 12.22 10.41
N ARG A 123 -0.21 13.41 9.82
CA ARG A 123 -1.05 14.59 10.11
C ARG A 123 -2.53 14.41 9.74
N SER A 124 -2.83 13.52 8.81
CA SER A 124 -4.20 13.20 8.41
C SER A 124 -4.79 12.01 9.18
N GLY A 125 -4.13 11.55 10.25
CA GLY A 125 -4.58 10.42 11.06
C GLY A 125 -4.33 9.04 10.44
N GLY A 126 -3.50 8.96 9.40
CA GLY A 126 -3.03 7.69 8.84
C GLY A 126 -2.13 6.95 9.84
N ASP A 127 -2.22 5.62 9.83
CA ASP A 127 -1.50 4.74 10.75
C ASP A 127 -0.65 3.71 10.00
N ALA A 128 -0.22 2.67 10.71
CA ALA A 128 0.62 1.60 10.22
C ALA A 128 0.06 0.77 9.04
N MET A 129 -1.11 1.10 8.46
CA MET A 129 -1.49 0.58 7.15
C MET A 129 -0.81 1.30 5.97
N PHE A 130 -0.22 2.48 6.16
CA PHE A 130 0.46 3.24 5.10
C PHE A 130 1.98 3.05 5.15
N TRP A 131 2.53 2.55 4.04
CA TRP A 131 3.92 2.11 3.91
C TRP A 131 4.56 2.83 2.73
N PHE A 132 5.79 3.27 2.91
CA PHE A 132 6.49 4.11 1.94
C PHE A 132 7.87 3.54 1.63
N THR A 133 8.28 3.63 0.38
CA THR A 133 9.67 3.39 -0.02
C THR A 133 10.03 4.32 -1.17
N LYS A 134 11.33 4.43 -1.46
CA LYS A 134 11.83 5.24 -2.58
C LYS A 134 12.28 4.35 -3.72
N GLU A 135 12.18 4.88 -4.94
CA GLU A 135 12.46 4.14 -6.16
C GLU A 135 13.82 3.45 -6.16
N GLN A 136 14.86 4.11 -5.64
CA GLN A 136 16.23 3.58 -5.62
C GLN A 136 16.39 2.33 -4.73
N LYS A 137 15.41 2.01 -3.88
CA LYS A 137 15.44 0.83 -3.02
C LYS A 137 14.84 -0.42 -3.67
N ILE A 138 14.15 -0.28 -4.81
CA ILE A 138 13.56 -1.40 -5.54
C ILE A 138 14.40 -1.66 -6.78
N ASP A 139 15.15 -2.77 -6.77
CA ASP A 139 15.97 -3.19 -7.91
C ASP A 139 15.29 -4.32 -8.69
N ILE A 140 15.13 -4.12 -9.99
CA ILE A 140 14.59 -5.16 -10.89
C ILE A 140 15.56 -6.33 -11.07
N TRP A 141 16.87 -6.07 -10.98
CA TRP A 141 17.94 -7.06 -11.12
C TRP A 141 18.17 -7.83 -9.82
N GLN A 142 17.89 -7.20 -8.67
CA GLN A 142 17.87 -7.81 -7.35
C GLN A 142 16.46 -7.76 -6.74
N PRO A 143 15.51 -8.57 -7.26
CA PRO A 143 14.10 -8.45 -6.91
C PRO A 143 13.80 -8.77 -5.44
N THR A 144 14.72 -9.43 -4.73
CA THR A 144 14.63 -9.69 -3.28
C THR A 144 14.67 -8.42 -2.44
N THR A 145 15.19 -7.31 -2.96
CA THR A 145 15.19 -6.00 -2.30
C THR A 145 13.77 -5.55 -1.88
N LEU A 146 12.73 -5.96 -2.62
CA LEU A 146 11.34 -5.70 -2.26
C LEU A 146 10.94 -6.29 -0.89
N LEU A 147 11.58 -7.39 -0.50
CA LEU A 147 11.34 -8.13 0.73
C LEU A 147 12.27 -7.71 1.88
N GLU A 148 13.29 -6.91 1.59
CA GLU A 148 14.20 -6.37 2.60
C GLU A 148 13.52 -5.27 3.41
N PRO A 149 14.10 -4.88 4.57
CA PRO A 149 13.66 -3.72 5.35
C PRO A 149 13.87 -2.39 4.59
N ILE A 150 13.01 -2.11 3.62
CA ILE A 150 13.04 -0.89 2.80
C ILE A 150 11.80 -0.01 2.96
N TRP A 151 10.85 -0.45 3.79
CA TRP A 151 9.56 0.22 3.94
C TRP A 151 9.52 1.02 5.23
N GLU A 152 9.39 2.33 5.10
CA GLU A 152 9.06 3.21 6.22
C GLU A 152 7.55 3.17 6.44
N VAL A 153 7.14 2.97 7.69
CA VAL A 153 5.73 2.84 8.04
C VAL A 153 5.28 4.11 8.77
N ALA A 154 4.11 4.64 8.41
CA ALA A 154 3.52 5.75 9.15
C ALA A 154 3.34 5.36 10.62
N THR A 155 3.58 6.32 11.53
CA THR A 155 3.51 6.14 12.99
C THR A 155 4.53 5.16 13.57
N ALA A 156 5.57 4.80 12.81
CA ALA A 156 6.65 3.91 13.26
C ALA A 156 8.03 4.46 12.88
N GLN A 157 9.03 4.10 13.68
CA GLN A 157 10.43 4.47 13.46
C GLN A 157 11.19 3.34 12.76
N GLY A 158 12.03 3.70 11.79
CA GLY A 158 12.86 2.74 11.05
C GLY A 158 12.20 2.18 9.79
N VAL A 159 12.76 1.07 9.33
CA VAL A 159 12.38 0.39 8.08
C VAL A 159 12.03 -1.07 8.33
N TYR A 160 11.04 -1.56 7.61
CA TYR A 160 10.43 -2.86 7.85
C TYR A 160 10.33 -3.68 6.56
N PRO A 161 10.46 -5.01 6.64
CA PRO A 161 10.18 -5.87 5.50
C PRO A 161 8.67 -6.06 5.31
N LEU A 162 8.23 -6.38 4.09
CA LEU A 162 6.80 -6.69 3.85
C LEU A 162 6.30 -7.93 4.61
N THR A 163 7.22 -8.77 5.10
CA THR A 163 6.95 -10.01 5.83
C THR A 163 6.64 -9.82 7.32
N VAL A 164 6.59 -8.58 7.83
CA VAL A 164 6.02 -8.32 9.17
C VAL A 164 4.56 -8.81 9.18
N LYS A 165 4.13 -9.52 10.23
CA LYS A 165 2.79 -10.14 10.28
C LYS A 165 1.77 -9.27 11.00
N ASP A 166 2.15 -8.69 12.14
CA ASP A 166 1.25 -7.91 12.98
C ASP A 166 1.65 -6.43 13.01
N GLY A 167 0.68 -5.53 12.86
CA GLY A 167 0.89 -4.10 13.06
C GLY A 167 1.34 -3.75 14.48
N LYS A 168 1.09 -4.62 15.47
CA LYS A 168 1.65 -4.48 16.83
C LYS A 168 3.18 -4.56 16.83
N GLU A 169 3.78 -5.39 15.97
CA GLU A 169 5.24 -5.51 15.84
C GLU A 169 5.89 -4.20 15.38
N LEU A 170 5.11 -3.32 14.74
CA LEU A 170 5.57 -2.01 14.24
C LEU A 170 5.58 -0.94 15.34
N ARG A 171 4.91 -1.17 16.47
CA ARG A 171 4.75 -0.21 17.58
C ARG A 171 5.71 -0.45 18.75
N LEU A 172 6.50 -1.53 18.72
CA LEU A 172 7.32 -1.96 19.87
C LEU A 172 8.67 -1.24 20.01
N ASN A 173 8.98 -0.24 19.16
CA ASN A 173 10.24 0.50 19.23
C ASN A 173 10.15 1.83 20.01
N ASP A 174 9.06 2.09 20.73
CA ASP A 174 8.93 3.25 21.64
C ASP A 174 9.39 2.90 23.07
N SER A 175 10.47 2.13 23.21
CA SER A 175 11.09 1.81 24.52
C SER A 175 12.36 2.62 24.76
#